data_AF-S7P5S5-F1
#
_entry.id   AF-S7P5S5-F1
#
_cell.length_a   1.000
_cell.length_b   1.000
_cell.length_c   1.000
_cell.angle_alpha   90.00
_cell.angle_beta   90.00
_cell.angle_gamma   90.00
#
_symmetry.space_group_name_H-M   'P 1'
#
loop_
_entity.id
_entity.type
_entity.pdbx_description
1 polymer ?
#
loop_
_entity_poly.entity_id
_entity_poly.type
_entity_poly.pdbx_seq_one_letter_code
_entity_poly.pdbx_strand_id
1 'polypeptide(L)'
;MARRLIMAVLLLGLLLGSSVLLFYIFRSCGPRPCEMPMCWHLLDHYLASGNTSVAPCTDFFSFSCGKAKGTSNSFQALAEENKSRLRRILETPGSWHLGSGEEKAFQFYNSCMDTSAIEAAGAGPLRQVIEEIDQPEFDIPLKQEQEQKIYAQIVREYLTYLNQLGTLLGGDPDKVQEHAFLSISITSQLFQFLRPLGRQQAQGKLFQLITIDQLQEMAPAIDWLSCLQATFTPMSLSPSQTIVVHDLDYLKDMSQLVEKQLLSHRDFLQSHMIFGLVGTLSPALDSKFEEAHRSLNQKLWELTERPPVPAHPRWMKCVEDTGDFFEPTLAALFVREAFSPSTRSAAMDLFTAIKDALITRLRRVPWMDEETRKKAQDRVTQLQVKMGGPEWEPALARQKYSDVHLGPSFLQSFLSGIRSRQARIVHSSLQPFLHHRAVNFGAAGSIMARELLHIFDQLLLPGGCPACDTHALEGALLCLERHYAAFPLYGVTSFNSSHRVLENAADMGALAMALQAYNKMLLWHRGETTLPNLGLTPQQLFFRSYAQVMCSKLSTQDSQDTHSPPTLRVHGPLSNIPAFARHFHCPRGALLNPSERCQLW
;
A
#
# COMPACT_ATOMS: atom_id res chain seq x y z
N MET A 1 -45.88 29.69 -59.10
CA MET A 1 -46.01 29.87 -57.64
C MET A 1 -46.31 28.54 -56.94
N ALA A 2 -47.47 27.92 -57.16
CA ALA A 2 -47.92 26.71 -56.43
C ALA A 2 -46.92 25.54 -56.42
N ARG A 3 -46.30 25.21 -57.57
CA ARG A 3 -45.36 24.08 -57.67
C ARG A 3 -44.07 24.27 -56.86
N ARG A 4 -43.58 25.52 -56.73
CA ARG A 4 -42.43 25.85 -55.88
C ARG A 4 -42.79 25.83 -54.39
N LEU A 5 -44.02 26.23 -54.06
CA LEU A 5 -44.55 26.17 -52.69
C LEU A 5 -44.68 24.72 -52.22
N ILE A 6 -45.23 23.83 -53.06
CA ILE A 6 -45.39 22.40 -52.75
C ILE A 6 -44.02 21.73 -52.55
N MET A 7 -43.04 22.02 -53.41
CA MET A 7 -41.68 21.50 -53.25
C MET A 7 -41.01 22.00 -51.97
N ALA A 8 -41.20 23.27 -51.60
CA ALA A 8 -40.68 23.81 -50.36
C ALA A 8 -41.31 23.15 -49.12
N VAL A 9 -42.63 22.92 -49.13
CA VAL A 9 -43.35 22.24 -48.04
C VAL A 9 -42.91 20.78 -47.91
N LEU A 10 -42.71 20.07 -49.02
CA LEU A 10 -42.21 18.69 -49.01
C LEU A 10 -40.77 18.60 -48.49
N LEU A 11 -39.89 19.52 -48.90
CA LEU A 11 -38.52 19.61 -48.39
C LEU A 11 -38.49 19.94 -46.89
N LEU A 12 -39.33 20.87 -46.44
CA LEU A 12 -39.43 21.23 -45.03
C LEU A 12 -39.97 20.04 -44.21
N GLY A 13 -40.97 19.32 -44.73
CA GLY A 13 -41.50 18.10 -44.12
C GLY A 13 -40.48 16.98 -44.03
N LEU A 14 -39.63 16.80 -45.05
CA LEU A 14 -38.52 15.84 -45.04
C LEU A 14 -37.42 16.24 -44.05
N LEU A 15 -37.08 17.53 -43.96
CA LEU A 15 -36.11 18.04 -42.99
C LEU A 15 -36.61 17.91 -41.56
N LEU A 16 -37.87 18.25 -41.30
CA LEU A 16 -38.51 18.09 -39.99
C LEU A 16 -38.67 16.60 -39.63
N GLY A 17 -39.09 15.76 -40.59
CA GLY A 17 -39.23 14.32 -40.38
C GLY A 17 -37.89 13.63 -40.11
N SER A 18 -36.84 13.98 -40.85
CA SER A 18 -35.49 13.43 -40.64
C SER A 18 -34.86 13.91 -39.33
N SER A 19 -35.07 15.17 -38.93
CA SER A 19 -34.57 15.69 -37.66
C SER A 19 -35.32 15.09 -36.45
N VAL A 20 -36.63 14.88 -36.54
CA VAL A 20 -37.41 14.17 -35.51
C VAL A 20 -37.00 12.70 -35.43
N LEU A 21 -36.79 12.03 -36.57
CA LEU A 21 -36.31 10.65 -36.61
C LEU A 21 -34.89 10.52 -36.05
N LEU A 22 -33.98 11.43 -36.41
CA LEU A 22 -32.63 11.50 -35.83
C LEU A 22 -32.68 11.73 -34.33
N PHE A 23 -33.53 12.65 -33.85
CA PHE A 23 -33.72 12.91 -32.42
C PHE A 23 -34.27 11.67 -31.69
N TYR A 24 -35.25 10.98 -32.29
CA TYR A 24 -35.81 9.75 -31.74
C TYR A 24 -34.77 8.61 -31.70
N ILE A 25 -33.99 8.43 -32.76
CA ILE A 25 -32.90 7.44 -32.83
C ILE A 25 -31.81 7.77 -31.80
N PHE A 26 -31.36 9.03 -31.70
CA PHE A 26 -30.36 9.43 -30.71
C PHE A 26 -30.84 9.19 -29.27
N ARG A 27 -32.13 9.48 -28.99
CA ARG A 27 -32.71 9.28 -27.65
C ARG A 27 -32.97 7.80 -27.33
N SER A 28 -33.28 6.99 -28.34
CA SER A 28 -33.61 5.56 -28.17
C SER A 28 -32.41 4.63 -28.25
N CYS A 29 -31.30 5.07 -28.88
CA CYS A 29 -30.09 4.29 -29.10
C CYS A 29 -28.84 4.82 -28.35
N GLY A 30 -28.94 5.93 -27.62
CA GLY A 30 -27.87 6.44 -26.75
C GLY A 30 -27.72 5.66 -25.43
N PRO A 31 -26.55 5.75 -24.76
CA PRO A 31 -26.34 5.13 -23.45
C PRO A 31 -27.31 5.72 -22.41
N ARG A 32 -28.01 4.85 -21.68
CA ARG A 32 -29.04 5.27 -20.70
C ARG A 32 -28.38 5.85 -19.45
N PRO A 33 -28.94 6.88 -18.79
CA PRO A 33 -28.42 7.34 -17.51
C PRO A 33 -28.54 6.24 -16.45
N CYS A 34 -27.54 6.13 -15.56
CA CYS A 34 -27.62 5.24 -14.41
C CYS A 34 -28.55 5.83 -13.34
N GLU A 35 -29.60 5.12 -12.97
CA GLU A 35 -30.60 5.57 -11.99
C GLU A 35 -30.41 4.97 -10.57
N MET A 36 -29.42 4.09 -10.40
CA MET A 36 -29.16 3.43 -9.12
C MET A 36 -28.59 4.40 -8.06
N PRO A 37 -28.96 4.26 -6.76
CA PRO A 37 -28.44 5.10 -5.67
C PRO A 37 -26.91 5.23 -5.64
N MET A 38 -26.20 4.14 -5.96
CA MET A 38 -24.73 4.11 -5.98
C MET A 38 -24.11 5.01 -7.07
N CYS A 39 -24.81 5.22 -8.19
CA CYS A 39 -24.35 6.12 -9.26
C CYS A 39 -24.45 7.59 -8.83
N TRP A 40 -25.39 7.93 -7.96
CA TRP A 40 -25.50 9.27 -7.39
C TRP A 40 -24.38 9.57 -6.39
N HIS A 41 -24.03 8.61 -5.52
CA HIS A 41 -22.86 8.75 -4.63
C HIS A 41 -21.55 8.92 -5.42
N LEU A 42 -21.37 8.14 -6.49
CA LEU A 42 -20.21 8.25 -7.37
C LEU A 42 -20.17 9.60 -8.12
N LEU A 43 -21.34 10.10 -8.53
CA LEU A 43 -21.47 11.41 -9.15
C LEU A 43 -21.06 12.52 -8.17
N ASP A 44 -21.57 12.50 -6.94
CA ASP A 44 -21.27 13.49 -5.91
C ASP A 44 -19.77 13.50 -5.59
N HIS A 45 -19.15 12.32 -5.46
CA HIS A 45 -17.72 12.19 -5.24
C HIS A 45 -16.91 12.85 -6.37
N TYR A 46 -17.26 12.58 -7.63
CA TYR A 46 -16.58 13.17 -8.78
C TYR A 46 -16.81 14.68 -8.91
N LEU A 47 -18.02 15.17 -8.63
CA LEU A 47 -18.28 16.61 -8.61
C LEU A 47 -17.48 17.33 -7.51
N ALA A 48 -17.28 16.67 -6.36
CA ALA A 48 -16.51 17.21 -5.25
C ALA A 48 -14.99 17.23 -5.50
N SER A 49 -14.43 16.21 -6.18
CA SER A 49 -12.99 16.10 -6.42
C SER A 49 -12.49 16.85 -7.67
N GLY A 50 -13.33 16.94 -8.72
CA GLY A 50 -12.93 17.47 -10.03
C GLY A 50 -12.87 18.99 -10.14
N ASN A 51 -11.95 19.49 -10.97
CA ASN A 51 -11.85 20.91 -11.33
C ASN A 51 -12.10 21.12 -12.83
N THR A 52 -13.34 21.43 -13.20
CA THR A 52 -13.75 21.69 -14.59
C THR A 52 -13.18 22.97 -15.19
N SER A 53 -12.54 23.84 -14.39
CA SER A 53 -11.86 25.05 -14.88
C SER A 53 -10.50 24.75 -15.52
N VAL A 54 -9.96 23.52 -15.36
CA VAL A 54 -8.70 23.08 -15.95
C VAL A 54 -8.99 22.22 -17.17
N ALA A 55 -8.29 22.47 -18.28
CA ALA A 55 -8.47 21.67 -19.48
C ALA A 55 -7.87 20.27 -19.30
N PRO A 56 -8.60 19.18 -19.65
CA PRO A 56 -8.15 17.82 -19.43
C PRO A 56 -6.89 17.47 -20.22
N CYS A 57 -6.58 18.20 -21.30
CA CYS A 57 -5.40 17.97 -22.13
C CYS A 57 -4.14 18.70 -21.65
N THR A 58 -4.28 19.66 -20.74
CA THR A 58 -3.16 20.41 -20.15
C THR A 58 -2.76 19.84 -18.81
N ASP A 59 -3.73 19.54 -17.95
CA ASP A 59 -3.48 18.91 -16.66
C ASP A 59 -4.69 18.05 -16.23
N PHE A 60 -4.63 16.77 -16.57
CA PHE A 60 -5.68 15.83 -16.24
C PHE A 60 -5.74 15.46 -14.75
N PHE A 61 -4.63 15.63 -14.03
CA PHE A 61 -4.56 15.41 -12.60
C PHE A 61 -5.36 16.50 -11.88
N SER A 62 -5.10 17.77 -12.16
CA SER A 62 -5.90 18.88 -11.60
C SER A 62 -7.36 18.85 -12.08
N PHE A 63 -7.61 18.48 -13.34
CA PHE A 63 -8.99 18.26 -13.82
C PHE A 63 -9.75 17.22 -12.98
N SER A 64 -9.08 16.14 -12.57
CA SER A 64 -9.70 15.05 -11.81
C SER A 64 -9.69 15.28 -10.30
N CYS A 65 -8.61 15.85 -9.75
CA CYS A 65 -8.32 15.91 -8.31
C CYS A 65 -8.30 17.33 -7.73
N GLY A 66 -8.40 18.37 -8.57
CA GLY A 66 -8.05 19.75 -8.20
C GLY A 66 -8.95 20.43 -7.17
N LYS A 67 -10.11 19.87 -6.85
CA LYS A 67 -10.99 20.35 -5.76
C LYS A 67 -11.04 19.41 -4.55
N ALA A 68 -10.26 18.32 -4.55
CA ALA A 68 -10.19 17.40 -3.42
C ALA A 68 -9.78 18.15 -2.13
N LYS A 69 -10.78 18.53 -1.32
CA LYS A 69 -10.59 19.16 -0.01
C LYS A 69 -10.33 18.06 1.01
N GLY A 70 -9.06 17.72 1.18
CA GLY A 70 -8.64 16.78 2.22
C GLY A 70 -7.13 16.67 2.26
N THR A 71 -6.58 16.42 3.43
CA THR A 71 -5.21 15.88 3.61
C THR A 71 -5.14 14.40 3.22
N SER A 72 -6.29 13.74 3.04
CA SER A 72 -6.44 12.30 2.81
C SER A 72 -6.51 11.95 1.32
N ASN A 73 -5.68 11.00 0.87
CA ASN A 73 -5.75 10.45 -0.49
C ASN A 73 -6.92 9.44 -0.62
N SER A 74 -7.27 9.04 -1.84
CA SER A 74 -8.34 8.07 -2.10
C SER A 74 -8.20 6.78 -1.27
N PHE A 75 -6.96 6.29 -1.10
CA PHE A 75 -6.64 5.11 -0.31
C PHE A 75 -6.82 5.32 1.20
N GLN A 76 -6.50 6.49 1.72
CA GLN A 76 -6.65 6.83 3.13
C GLN A 76 -8.12 7.03 3.48
N ALA A 77 -8.89 7.70 2.62
CA ALA A 77 -10.34 7.81 2.79
C ALA A 77 -11.02 6.43 2.82
N LEU A 78 -10.55 5.53 1.94
CA LEU A 78 -11.01 4.15 1.90
C LEU A 78 -10.63 3.35 3.15
N ALA A 79 -9.39 3.52 3.62
CA ALA A 79 -8.92 2.91 4.86
C ALA A 79 -9.77 3.39 6.05
N GLU A 80 -10.06 4.68 6.15
CA GLU A 80 -10.93 5.24 7.20
C GLU A 80 -12.37 4.69 7.13
N GLU A 81 -12.94 4.56 5.93
CA GLU A 81 -14.26 3.95 5.75
C GLU A 81 -14.26 2.47 6.16
N ASN A 82 -13.25 1.72 5.74
CA ASN A 82 -13.10 0.31 6.10
C ASN A 82 -12.94 0.11 7.61
N LYS A 83 -12.16 0.98 8.28
CA LYS A 83 -12.04 0.98 9.74
C LYS A 83 -13.39 1.27 10.40
N SER A 84 -14.18 2.20 9.87
CA SER A 84 -15.53 2.47 10.39
C SER A 84 -16.49 1.28 10.22
N ARG A 85 -16.35 0.49 9.15
CA ARG A 85 -17.13 -0.75 8.96
C ARG A 85 -16.69 -1.83 9.95
N LEU A 86 -15.39 -2.05 10.10
CA LEU A 86 -14.83 -2.99 11.06
C LEU A 86 -15.22 -2.64 12.50
N ARG A 87 -15.22 -1.34 12.85
CA ARG A 87 -15.74 -0.87 14.14
C ARG A 87 -17.18 -1.33 14.36
N ARG A 88 -18.05 -1.15 13.38
CA ARG A 88 -19.46 -1.58 13.48
C ARG A 88 -19.57 -3.09 13.68
N ILE A 89 -18.77 -3.88 12.97
CA ILE A 89 -18.69 -5.34 13.17
C ILE A 89 -18.31 -5.65 14.61
N LEU A 90 -17.25 -5.03 15.13
CA LEU A 90 -16.70 -5.25 16.47
C LEU A 90 -17.59 -4.73 17.61
N GLU A 91 -18.44 -3.74 17.36
CA GLU A 91 -19.37 -3.19 18.35
C GLU A 91 -20.77 -3.83 18.29
N THR A 92 -21.07 -4.62 17.25
CA THR A 92 -22.37 -5.30 17.14
C THR A 92 -22.43 -6.50 18.08
N PRO A 93 -23.45 -6.59 18.96
CA PRO A 93 -23.63 -7.76 19.82
C PRO A 93 -23.82 -9.03 18.99
N GLY A 94 -22.89 -9.98 19.11
CA GLY A 94 -22.95 -11.26 18.44
C GLY A 94 -22.87 -12.42 19.43
N SER A 95 -23.61 -13.49 19.16
CA SER A 95 -23.43 -14.77 19.84
C SER A 95 -22.27 -15.53 19.20
N TRP A 96 -21.04 -15.30 19.69
CA TRP A 96 -19.85 -15.98 19.20
C TRP A 96 -19.69 -17.34 19.87
N HIS A 97 -19.12 -18.31 19.16
CA HIS A 97 -18.79 -19.60 19.77
C HIS A 97 -17.62 -19.42 20.76
N LEU A 98 -17.69 -20.10 21.90
CA LEU A 98 -16.64 -20.02 22.92
C LEU A 98 -15.28 -20.48 22.37
N GLY A 99 -14.24 -19.69 22.61
CA GLY A 99 -12.87 -19.91 22.14
C GLY A 99 -12.65 -19.62 20.65
N SER A 100 -13.64 -19.06 19.94
CA SER A 100 -13.52 -18.73 18.52
C SER A 100 -12.60 -17.53 18.26
N GLY A 101 -12.06 -17.44 17.05
CA GLY A 101 -11.27 -16.28 16.62
C GLY A 101 -12.10 -15.00 16.62
N GLU A 102 -13.40 -15.12 16.33
CA GLU A 102 -14.37 -14.05 16.47
C GLU A 102 -14.42 -13.59 17.94
N GLU A 103 -14.83 -14.44 18.87
CA GLU A 103 -14.93 -14.07 20.30
C GLU A 103 -13.65 -13.39 20.82
N LYS A 104 -12.48 -13.94 20.48
CA LYS A 104 -11.20 -13.37 20.89
C LYS A 104 -10.93 -11.99 20.27
N ALA A 105 -11.27 -11.77 19.00
CA ALA A 105 -11.14 -10.45 18.37
C ALA A 105 -12.07 -9.42 19.04
N PHE A 106 -13.30 -9.80 19.38
CA PHE A 106 -14.25 -8.94 20.10
C PHE A 106 -13.76 -8.61 21.53
N GLN A 107 -13.29 -9.62 22.28
CA GLN A 107 -12.74 -9.42 23.62
C GLN A 107 -11.48 -8.55 23.59
N PHE A 108 -10.59 -8.76 22.61
CA PHE A 108 -9.41 -7.93 22.41
C PHE A 108 -9.78 -6.46 22.13
N TYR A 109 -10.68 -6.21 21.18
CA TYR A 109 -11.17 -4.86 20.88
C TYR A 109 -11.77 -4.17 22.11
N ASN A 110 -12.60 -4.87 22.88
CA ASN A 110 -13.21 -4.34 24.10
C ASN A 110 -12.16 -4.00 25.17
N SER A 111 -11.15 -4.86 25.34
CA SER A 111 -10.04 -4.60 26.28
C SER A 111 -9.22 -3.38 25.86
N CYS A 112 -9.02 -3.17 24.56
CA CYS A 112 -8.38 -1.97 24.03
C CYS A 112 -9.24 -0.71 24.30
N MET A 113 -10.56 -0.81 24.16
CA MET A 113 -11.48 0.31 24.35
C MET A 113 -11.67 0.72 25.82
N ASP A 114 -11.42 -0.17 26.78
CA ASP A 114 -11.56 0.10 28.23
C ASP A 114 -10.36 0.90 28.78
N THR A 115 -10.37 2.21 28.56
CA THR A 115 -9.35 3.12 29.10
C THR A 115 -9.30 3.10 30.62
N SER A 116 -10.43 2.91 31.31
CA SER A 116 -10.48 2.94 32.77
C SER A 116 -9.67 1.80 33.36
N ALA A 117 -9.78 0.59 32.78
CA ALA A 117 -8.98 -0.56 33.18
C ALA A 117 -7.49 -0.37 32.89
N ILE A 118 -7.13 0.25 31.76
CA ILE A 118 -5.74 0.50 31.36
C ILE A 118 -5.09 1.53 32.28
N GLU A 119 -5.77 2.65 32.56
CA GLU A 119 -5.27 3.67 33.49
C GLU A 119 -5.11 3.12 34.92
N ALA A 120 -6.04 2.25 35.35
CA ALA A 120 -5.94 1.60 36.66
C ALA A 120 -4.75 0.64 36.76
N ALA A 121 -4.38 -0.02 35.67
CA ALA A 121 -3.25 -0.95 35.63
C ALA A 121 -1.88 -0.23 35.60
N GLY A 122 -1.81 0.95 34.96
CA GLY A 122 -0.60 1.76 34.87
C GLY A 122 0.62 0.98 34.35
N ALA A 123 1.79 1.24 34.91
CA ALA A 123 3.03 0.52 34.61
C ALA A 123 3.13 -0.90 35.24
N GLY A 124 2.11 -1.35 35.99
CA GLY A 124 2.16 -2.61 36.73
C GLY A 124 2.41 -3.84 35.84
N PRO A 125 1.59 -4.09 34.79
CA PRO A 125 1.81 -5.19 33.86
C PRO A 125 3.16 -5.13 33.14
N LEU A 126 3.65 -3.92 32.83
CA LEU A 126 4.95 -3.74 32.17
C LEU A 126 6.11 -4.17 33.06
N ARG A 127 6.05 -3.87 34.37
CA ARG A 127 7.10 -4.30 35.32
C ARG A 127 7.23 -5.82 35.39
N GLN A 128 6.11 -6.55 35.33
CA GLN A 128 6.11 -8.02 35.25
C GLN A 128 6.79 -8.52 33.98
N VAL A 129 6.58 -7.84 32.85
CA VAL A 129 7.20 -8.19 31.57
C VAL A 129 8.70 -7.86 31.56
N ILE A 130 9.10 -6.76 32.20
CA ILE A 130 10.52 -6.38 32.38
C ILE A 130 11.29 -7.42 33.21
N GLU A 131 10.60 -8.17 34.07
CA GLU A 131 11.18 -9.30 34.81
C GLU A 131 11.31 -10.58 33.94
N GLU A 132 10.67 -10.63 32.77
CA GLU A 132 10.55 -11.81 31.88
C GLU A 132 11.19 -11.63 30.48
N ILE A 133 11.91 -10.52 30.22
CA ILE A 133 12.18 -9.97 28.85
C ILE A 133 12.71 -10.96 27.82
N ASP A 134 12.06 -10.92 26.64
CA ASP A 134 12.65 -11.20 25.33
C ASP A 134 12.25 -10.12 24.29
N GLN A 135 13.25 -9.64 23.55
CA GLN A 135 13.32 -8.73 22.37
C GLN A 135 12.64 -7.34 22.35
N PRO A 136 13.42 -6.27 22.04
CA PRO A 136 12.93 -4.95 21.63
C PRO A 136 13.21 -4.56 20.16
N GLU A 137 12.38 -3.69 19.57
CA GLU A 137 12.62 -3.07 18.24
C GLU A 137 13.28 -1.67 18.35
N PHE A 138 14.03 -1.26 17.32
CA PHE A 138 14.79 0.00 17.30
C PHE A 138 14.07 1.10 16.50
N ASP A 139 13.61 2.15 17.19
CA ASP A 139 13.00 3.33 16.56
C ASP A 139 13.94 4.54 16.57
N ILE A 140 14.88 4.67 15.63
CA ILE A 140 15.50 5.98 15.33
C ILE A 140 15.71 6.08 13.79
N PRO A 141 15.36 7.20 13.13
CA PRO A 141 15.51 7.37 11.68
C PRO A 141 16.98 7.41 11.17
N LEU A 142 17.16 6.98 9.91
CA LEU A 142 18.43 6.87 9.19
C LEU A 142 19.06 8.22 8.84
N LYS A 143 20.35 8.39 9.18
CA LYS A 143 21.18 9.56 8.86
C LYS A 143 21.33 9.79 7.34
N GLN A 144 20.54 10.69 6.76
CA GLN A 144 20.74 11.18 5.38
C GLN A 144 21.48 12.53 5.35
N GLU A 145 22.13 12.87 4.22
CA GLU A 145 22.95 14.09 4.08
C GLU A 145 22.17 15.40 4.31
N GLN A 146 20.86 15.43 4.05
CA GLN A 146 19.99 16.57 4.37
C GLN A 146 19.71 16.73 5.87
N GLU A 147 19.84 15.67 6.66
CA GLU A 147 19.53 15.66 8.10
C GLU A 147 20.70 16.06 9.00
N GLN A 148 21.92 16.27 8.47
CA GLN A 148 23.05 16.70 9.31
C GLN A 148 22.76 17.97 10.13
N LYS A 149 21.87 18.85 9.63
CA LYS A 149 21.46 20.08 10.34
C LYS A 149 20.41 19.84 11.44
N ILE A 150 19.61 18.78 11.33
CA ILE A 150 18.45 18.49 12.20
C ILE A 150 18.71 17.29 13.12
N TYR A 151 19.69 16.46 12.82
CA TYR A 151 20.05 15.26 13.59
C TYR A 151 20.30 15.55 15.07
N ALA A 152 20.99 16.66 15.38
CA ALA A 152 21.20 17.08 16.76
C ALA A 152 19.89 17.41 17.49
N GLN A 153 18.87 17.92 16.79
CA GLN A 153 17.54 18.17 17.36
C GLN A 153 16.77 16.86 17.54
N ILE A 154 16.80 15.96 16.55
CA ILE A 154 16.20 14.62 16.63
C ILE A 154 16.74 13.86 17.85
N VAL A 155 18.06 13.81 18.01
CA VAL A 155 18.72 13.13 19.14
C VAL A 155 18.30 13.73 20.48
N ARG A 156 18.12 15.05 20.57
CA ARG A 156 17.63 15.72 21.80
C ARG A 156 16.20 15.33 22.14
N GLU A 157 15.33 15.22 21.15
CA GLU A 157 13.94 14.80 21.37
C GLU A 157 13.87 13.33 21.79
N TYR A 158 14.68 12.47 21.18
CA TYR A 158 14.82 11.08 21.63
C TYR A 158 15.37 10.97 23.05
N LEU A 159 16.38 11.76 23.42
CA LEU A 159 16.90 11.76 24.78
C LEU A 159 15.82 12.18 25.79
N THR A 160 15.03 13.20 25.44
CA THR A 160 13.90 13.65 26.27
C THR A 160 12.87 12.54 26.45
N TYR A 161 12.53 11.84 25.37
CA TYR A 161 11.62 10.70 25.40
C TYR A 161 12.13 9.55 26.29
N LEU A 162 13.39 9.13 26.12
CA LEU A 162 13.98 8.07 26.94
C LEU A 162 14.04 8.45 28.43
N ASN A 163 14.35 9.72 28.74
CA ASN A 163 14.32 10.22 30.11
C ASN A 163 12.91 10.16 30.71
N GLN A 164 11.90 10.52 29.92
CA GLN A 164 10.50 10.43 30.33
C GLN A 164 10.09 8.98 30.58
N LEU A 165 10.44 8.04 29.69
CA LEU A 165 10.19 6.61 29.90
C LEU A 165 10.85 6.10 31.17
N GLY A 166 12.13 6.38 31.38
CA GLY A 166 12.87 5.93 32.57
C GLY A 166 12.27 6.47 33.86
N THR A 167 11.81 7.72 33.85
CA THR A 167 11.11 8.34 34.99
C THR A 167 9.76 7.68 35.25
N LEU A 168 8.97 7.39 34.19
CA LEU A 168 7.67 6.71 34.32
C LEU A 168 7.80 5.27 34.86
N LEU A 169 8.92 4.60 34.56
CA LEU A 169 9.25 3.29 35.14
C LEU A 169 9.60 3.38 36.64
N GLY A 170 9.88 4.59 37.16
CA GLY A 170 10.30 4.84 38.54
C GLY A 170 11.81 4.87 38.73
N GLY A 171 12.58 5.08 37.66
CA GLY A 171 14.03 5.25 37.72
C GLY A 171 14.45 6.57 38.35
N ASP A 172 15.65 6.58 38.92
CA ASP A 172 16.29 7.79 39.45
C ASP A 172 16.65 8.74 38.28
N PRO A 173 16.24 10.03 38.30
CA PRO A 173 16.41 10.92 37.16
C PRO A 173 17.86 11.09 36.67
N ASP A 174 18.83 11.15 37.59
CA ASP A 174 20.24 11.35 37.23
C ASP A 174 20.81 10.09 36.56
N LYS A 175 20.48 8.91 37.10
CA LYS A 175 20.86 7.63 36.48
C LYS A 175 20.15 7.40 35.15
N VAL A 176 18.85 7.71 35.07
CA VAL A 176 18.07 7.57 33.85
C VAL A 176 18.69 8.39 32.72
N GLN A 177 19.15 9.61 33.01
CA GLN A 177 19.80 10.46 32.02
C GLN A 177 21.09 9.84 31.47
N GLU A 178 21.93 9.26 32.33
CA GLU A 178 23.15 8.57 31.92
C GLU A 178 22.83 7.35 31.03
N HIS A 179 21.87 6.53 31.46
CA HIS A 179 21.43 5.33 30.73
C HIS A 179 20.78 5.67 29.39
N ALA A 180 19.99 6.74 29.32
CA ALA A 180 19.37 7.21 28.08
C ALA A 180 20.42 7.71 27.08
N PHE A 181 21.44 8.45 27.55
CA PHE A 181 22.54 8.91 26.70
C PHE A 181 23.33 7.72 26.11
N LEU A 182 23.64 6.72 26.94
CA LEU A 182 24.36 5.52 26.48
C LEU A 182 23.51 4.66 25.55
N SER A 183 22.19 4.57 25.78
CA SER A 183 21.27 3.93 24.85
C SER A 183 21.34 4.58 23.45
N ILE A 184 21.30 5.91 23.37
CA ILE A 184 21.47 6.65 22.10
C ILE A 184 22.84 6.37 21.47
N SER A 185 23.90 6.26 22.28
CA SER A 185 25.25 5.93 21.78
C SER A 185 25.31 4.54 21.15
N ILE A 186 24.68 3.54 21.77
CA ILE A 186 24.57 2.18 21.23
C ILE A 186 23.79 2.22 19.91
N THR A 187 22.61 2.84 19.89
CA THR A 187 21.81 2.93 18.66
C THR A 187 22.57 3.66 17.55
N SER A 188 23.29 4.74 17.87
CA SER A 188 24.11 5.50 16.92
C SER A 188 25.21 4.64 16.29
N GLN A 189 25.86 3.76 17.06
CA GLN A 189 26.85 2.81 16.54
C GLN A 189 26.20 1.74 15.66
N LEU A 190 25.08 1.16 16.10
CA LEU A 190 24.32 0.21 15.28
C LEU A 190 23.90 0.82 13.93
N PHE A 191 23.49 2.09 13.90
CA PHE A 191 23.17 2.77 12.64
C PHE A 191 24.37 2.95 11.71
N GLN A 192 25.58 3.13 12.24
CA GLN A 192 26.77 3.27 11.40
C GLN A 192 27.10 1.97 10.66
N PHE A 193 26.66 0.83 11.18
CA PHE A 193 26.85 -0.47 10.55
C PHE A 193 25.84 -0.72 9.41
N LEU A 194 24.71 0.01 9.38
CA LEU A 194 23.71 -0.16 8.31
C LEU A 194 24.25 0.30 6.96
N ARG A 195 24.13 -0.57 5.95
CA ARG A 195 24.49 -0.27 4.57
C ARG A 195 23.26 0.15 3.77
N PRO A 196 23.30 1.25 3.00
CA PRO A 196 22.19 1.65 2.15
C PRO A 196 21.88 0.58 1.09
N LEU A 197 20.59 0.27 0.89
CA LEU A 197 20.10 -0.74 -0.06
C LEU A 197 20.68 -0.58 -1.49
N GLY A 198 20.85 0.65 -1.97
CA GLY A 198 21.39 0.93 -3.30
C GLY A 198 22.83 0.45 -3.50
N ARG A 199 23.64 0.41 -2.42
CA ARG A 199 25.02 -0.10 -2.47
C ARG A 199 25.04 -1.64 -2.44
N GLN A 200 24.08 -2.26 -1.75
CA GLN A 200 23.92 -3.71 -1.70
C GLN A 200 23.43 -4.26 -3.05
N GLN A 201 22.50 -3.57 -3.72
CA GLN A 201 22.03 -3.91 -5.06
C GLN A 201 23.13 -3.77 -6.12
N ALA A 202 23.94 -2.70 -6.07
CA ALA A 202 25.04 -2.49 -7.02
C ALA A 202 26.17 -3.54 -6.92
N GLN A 203 26.29 -4.23 -5.79
CA GLN A 203 27.28 -5.28 -5.56
C GLN A 203 26.77 -6.70 -5.84
N GLY A 204 25.50 -6.86 -6.25
CA GLY A 204 24.91 -8.18 -6.52
C GLY A 204 24.80 -9.10 -5.29
N LYS A 205 24.92 -8.55 -4.07
CA LYS A 205 24.82 -9.29 -2.80
C LYS A 205 23.55 -8.87 -2.05
N LEU A 206 22.40 -9.35 -2.51
CA LEU A 206 21.09 -9.08 -1.89
C LEU A 206 20.85 -9.90 -0.61
N PHE A 207 21.47 -11.08 -0.52
CA PHE A 207 21.42 -11.97 0.63
C PHE A 207 22.51 -13.04 0.54
N GLN A 208 22.84 -13.65 1.68
CA GLN A 208 23.73 -14.80 1.81
C GLN A 208 22.96 -15.97 2.42
N LEU A 209 23.18 -17.17 1.89
CA LEU A 209 22.67 -18.41 2.46
C LEU A 209 23.76 -19.03 3.31
N ILE A 210 23.55 -19.09 4.62
CA ILE A 210 24.49 -19.69 5.58
C ILE A 210 23.73 -20.59 6.54
N THR A 211 24.41 -21.49 7.22
CA THR A 211 23.82 -22.31 8.29
C THR A 211 23.75 -21.54 9.61
N ILE A 212 22.87 -21.95 10.53
CA ILE A 212 22.80 -21.38 11.88
C ILE A 212 24.15 -21.51 12.59
N ASP A 213 24.83 -22.63 12.43
CA ASP A 213 26.16 -22.88 13.02
C ASP A 213 27.21 -21.90 12.47
N GLN A 214 27.23 -21.68 11.15
CA GLN A 214 28.09 -20.67 10.53
C GLN A 214 27.75 -19.25 11.01
N LEU A 215 26.46 -18.93 11.21
CA LEU A 215 26.08 -17.64 11.78
C LEU A 215 26.58 -17.51 13.22
N GLN A 216 26.48 -18.57 14.02
CA GLN A 216 26.96 -18.61 15.40
C GLN A 216 28.47 -18.36 15.49
N GLU A 217 29.26 -18.94 14.59
CA GLU A 217 30.71 -18.68 14.50
C GLU A 217 31.03 -17.22 14.11
N MET A 218 30.24 -16.65 13.21
CA MET A 218 30.51 -15.33 12.64
C MET A 218 30.01 -14.18 13.53
N ALA A 219 28.92 -14.38 14.27
CA ALA A 219 28.28 -13.39 15.14
C ALA A 219 27.94 -14.01 16.51
N PRO A 220 28.95 -14.34 17.35
CA PRO A 220 28.77 -15.16 18.55
C PRO A 220 28.04 -14.50 19.72
N ALA A 221 27.78 -13.19 19.69
CA ALA A 221 27.19 -12.46 20.81
C ALA A 221 25.80 -12.95 21.23
N ILE A 222 25.08 -13.56 20.29
CA ILE A 222 23.74 -14.09 20.48
C ILE A 222 23.83 -15.61 20.31
N ASP A 223 23.19 -16.36 21.20
CA ASP A 223 22.93 -17.78 20.95
C ASP A 223 21.80 -17.89 19.93
N TRP A 224 22.18 -17.92 18.64
CA TRP A 224 21.23 -17.87 17.53
C TRP A 224 20.36 -19.11 17.49
N LEU A 225 20.90 -20.29 17.81
CA LEU A 225 20.08 -21.50 17.82
C LEU A 225 19.00 -21.39 18.88
N SER A 226 19.36 -21.04 20.12
CA SER A 226 18.39 -20.88 21.20
C SER A 226 17.40 -19.75 20.91
N CYS A 227 17.88 -18.62 20.41
CA CYS A 227 17.03 -17.46 20.06
C CYS A 227 16.02 -17.84 18.97
N LEU A 228 16.47 -18.43 17.85
CA LEU A 228 15.59 -18.84 16.76
C LEU A 228 14.64 -19.96 17.21
N GLN A 229 15.12 -20.90 18.03
CA GLN A 229 14.29 -21.97 18.58
C GLN A 229 13.18 -21.41 19.48
N ALA A 230 13.48 -20.40 20.29
CA ALA A 230 12.48 -19.68 21.09
C ALA A 230 11.48 -18.93 20.20
N THR A 231 11.95 -18.24 19.16
CA THR A 231 11.09 -17.49 18.24
C THR A 231 10.17 -18.40 17.40
N PHE A 232 10.66 -19.55 16.94
CA PHE A 232 9.93 -20.45 16.03
C PHE A 232 9.28 -21.66 16.70
N THR A 233 9.21 -21.71 18.04
CA THR A 233 8.52 -22.79 18.76
C THR A 233 7.08 -22.96 18.25
N PRO A 234 6.60 -24.19 17.94
CA PRO A 234 7.20 -25.50 18.25
C PRO A 234 8.09 -26.10 17.15
N MET A 235 8.47 -25.36 16.12
CA MET A 235 9.37 -25.86 15.06
C MET A 235 10.73 -26.24 15.66
N SER A 236 11.20 -27.45 15.40
CA SER A 236 12.56 -27.86 15.80
C SER A 236 13.56 -27.39 14.73
N LEU A 237 14.54 -26.60 15.14
CA LEU A 237 15.63 -26.13 14.28
C LEU A 237 16.90 -26.94 14.58
N SER A 238 17.72 -27.12 13.55
CA SER A 238 19.03 -27.77 13.67
C SER A 238 20.15 -26.77 13.41
N PRO A 239 21.36 -26.95 13.98
CA PRO A 239 22.50 -26.08 13.69
C PRO A 239 22.84 -26.00 12.19
N SER A 240 22.64 -27.11 11.47
CA SER A 240 22.85 -27.21 10.01
C SER A 240 21.75 -26.54 9.17
N GLN A 241 20.68 -26.02 9.79
CA GLN A 241 19.58 -25.38 9.06
C GLN A 241 20.10 -24.15 8.31
N THR A 242 19.81 -24.06 7.01
CA THR A 242 20.20 -22.91 6.19
C THR A 242 19.21 -21.76 6.38
N ILE A 243 19.74 -20.56 6.58
CA ILE A 243 19.00 -19.30 6.76
C ILE A 243 19.48 -18.27 5.74
N VAL A 244 18.59 -17.34 5.40
CA VAL A 244 18.87 -16.20 4.51
C VAL A 244 19.27 -15.01 5.38
N VAL A 245 20.47 -14.49 5.18
CA VAL A 245 20.98 -13.31 5.89
C VAL A 245 21.17 -12.17 4.89
N HIS A 246 20.45 -11.07 5.09
CA HIS A 246 20.51 -9.90 4.20
C HIS A 246 21.79 -9.09 4.34
N ASP A 247 22.23 -8.82 5.58
CA ASP A 247 23.48 -8.09 5.85
C ASP A 247 24.30 -8.81 6.91
N LEU A 248 25.14 -9.75 6.46
CA LEU A 248 25.97 -10.55 7.35
C LEU A 248 27.07 -9.72 8.02
N ASP A 249 27.56 -8.67 7.36
CA ASP A 249 28.61 -7.83 7.94
C ASP A 249 28.03 -6.97 9.07
N TYR A 250 26.81 -6.45 8.90
CA TYR A 250 26.07 -5.80 9.98
C TYR A 250 25.96 -6.70 11.22
N LEU A 251 25.59 -7.97 11.06
CA LEU A 251 25.47 -8.91 12.19
C LEU A 251 26.81 -9.15 12.91
N LYS A 252 27.92 -9.19 12.16
CA LYS A 252 29.26 -9.30 12.76
C LYS A 252 29.62 -8.06 13.57
N ASP A 253 29.42 -6.88 12.99
CA ASP A 253 29.75 -5.61 13.64
C ASP A 253 28.86 -5.39 14.88
N MET A 254 27.58 -5.75 14.79
CA MET A 254 26.65 -5.78 15.91
C MET A 254 27.10 -6.75 17.01
N SER A 255 27.49 -7.97 16.65
CA SER A 255 27.98 -8.97 17.60
C SER A 255 29.18 -8.44 18.39
N GLN A 256 30.16 -7.86 17.70
CA GLN A 256 31.34 -7.28 18.36
C GLN A 256 30.97 -6.13 19.31
N LEU A 257 30.02 -5.28 18.90
CA LEU A 257 29.53 -4.20 19.77
C LEU A 257 28.85 -4.78 21.01
N VAL A 258 27.97 -5.76 20.85
CA VAL A 258 27.25 -6.39 21.97
C VAL A 258 28.22 -7.06 22.94
N GLU A 259 29.19 -7.84 22.45
CA GLU A 259 30.22 -8.45 23.30
C GLU A 259 31.01 -7.41 24.10
N LYS A 260 31.42 -6.32 23.45
CA LYS A 260 32.11 -5.21 24.10
C LYS A 260 31.24 -4.58 25.20
N GLN A 261 29.97 -4.33 24.92
CA GLN A 261 29.05 -3.74 25.91
C GLN A 261 28.74 -4.71 27.05
N LEU A 262 28.65 -6.02 26.80
CA LEU A 262 28.46 -7.03 27.85
C LEU A 262 29.62 -7.02 28.86
N LEU A 263 30.86 -6.83 28.39
CA LEU A 263 32.06 -6.86 29.23
C LEU A 263 32.23 -5.60 30.09
N SER A 264 31.94 -4.42 29.54
CA SER A 264 32.23 -3.15 30.22
C SER A 264 31.00 -2.44 30.80
N HIS A 265 29.80 -2.71 30.26
CA HIS A 265 28.62 -1.85 30.41
C HIS A 265 27.30 -2.65 30.41
N ARG A 266 27.28 -3.80 31.08
CA ARG A 266 26.12 -4.72 31.10
C ARG A 266 24.81 -4.03 31.49
N ASP A 267 24.83 -3.22 32.53
CA ASP A 267 23.64 -2.52 33.05
C ASP A 267 23.08 -1.53 32.01
N PHE A 268 23.95 -0.93 31.19
CA PHE A 268 23.55 -0.02 30.12
C PHE A 268 22.97 -0.76 28.91
N LEU A 269 23.54 -1.92 28.56
CA LEU A 269 22.98 -2.78 27.51
C LEU A 269 21.59 -3.28 27.91
N GLN A 270 21.41 -3.71 29.17
CA GLN A 270 20.10 -4.08 29.70
C GLN A 270 19.11 -2.91 29.60
N SER A 271 19.55 -1.71 29.96
CA SER A 271 18.71 -0.52 29.92
C SER A 271 18.33 -0.12 28.49
N HIS A 272 19.26 -0.26 27.55
CA HIS A 272 18.98 -0.07 26.12
C HIS A 272 17.90 -1.05 25.63
N MET A 273 17.98 -2.33 26.04
CA MET A 273 16.95 -3.32 25.71
C MET A 273 15.59 -2.99 26.35
N ILE A 274 15.58 -2.58 27.62
CA ILE A 274 14.36 -2.15 28.32
C ILE A 274 13.74 -0.94 27.61
N PHE A 275 14.54 0.06 27.24
CA PHE A 275 14.03 1.24 26.54
C PHE A 275 13.39 0.90 25.20
N GLY A 276 14.01 0.02 24.40
CA GLY A 276 13.40 -0.43 23.16
C GLY A 276 12.08 -1.18 23.41
N LEU A 277 12.03 -2.06 24.42
CA LEU A 277 10.82 -2.82 24.75
C LEU A 277 9.69 -1.90 25.20
N VAL A 278 9.98 -0.97 26.11
CA VAL A 278 9.01 0.01 26.59
C VAL A 278 8.59 0.94 25.47
N GLY A 279 9.49 1.27 24.54
CA GLY A 279 9.17 1.99 23.31
C GLY A 279 8.10 1.26 22.49
N THR A 280 8.35 -0.01 22.16
CA THR A 280 7.41 -0.87 21.42
C THR A 280 6.07 -1.04 22.15
N LEU A 281 6.09 -1.15 23.48
CA LEU A 281 4.88 -1.36 24.28
C LEU A 281 4.16 -0.07 24.67
N SER A 282 4.78 1.10 24.53
CA SER A 282 4.20 2.41 24.92
C SER A 282 2.78 2.64 24.38
N PRO A 283 2.44 2.25 23.14
CA PRO A 283 1.07 2.36 22.63
C PRO A 283 0.05 1.50 23.37
N ALA A 284 0.45 0.45 24.10
CA ALA A 284 -0.46 -0.43 24.83
C ALA A 284 -0.54 -0.14 26.34
N LEU A 285 0.13 0.91 26.81
CA LEU A 285 0.21 1.31 28.22
C LEU A 285 -0.74 2.48 28.54
N ASP A 286 -0.64 3.00 29.76
CA ASP A 286 -1.44 4.13 30.22
C ASP A 286 -1.15 5.43 29.46
N SER A 287 -2.04 6.41 29.65
CA SER A 287 -2.02 7.71 28.98
C SER A 287 -0.68 8.44 29.05
N LYS A 288 0.12 8.23 30.11
CA LYS A 288 1.42 8.92 30.26
C LYS A 288 2.46 8.37 29.29
N PHE A 289 2.47 7.06 29.06
CA PHE A 289 3.34 6.42 28.08
C PHE A 289 2.88 6.70 26.66
N GLU A 290 1.56 6.65 26.41
CA GLU A 290 0.99 7.02 25.10
C GLU A 290 1.31 8.48 24.74
N GLU A 291 1.21 9.41 25.70
CA GLU A 291 1.56 10.83 25.51
C GLU A 291 3.05 11.01 25.21
N ALA A 292 3.93 10.33 25.95
CA ALA A 292 5.38 10.40 25.72
C ALA A 292 5.73 9.98 24.27
N HIS A 293 5.15 8.87 23.81
CA HIS A 293 5.38 8.36 22.46
C HIS A 293 4.77 9.29 21.39
N ARG A 294 3.55 9.78 21.60
CA ARG A 294 2.88 10.71 20.66
C ARG A 294 3.63 12.04 20.54
N SER A 295 4.12 12.57 21.65
CA SER A 295 4.89 13.81 21.69
C SER A 295 6.19 13.69 20.90
N LEU A 296 6.92 12.58 21.07
CA LEU A 296 8.11 12.29 20.26
C LEU A 296 7.77 12.28 18.77
N ASN A 297 6.78 11.47 18.36
CA ASN A 297 6.40 11.33 16.94
C ASN A 297 5.98 12.67 16.34
N GLN A 298 5.20 13.47 17.06
CA GLN A 298 4.80 14.81 16.62
C GLN A 298 6.02 15.70 16.36
N LYS A 299 6.97 15.77 17.29
CA LYS A 299 8.18 16.58 17.13
C LYS A 299 9.06 16.07 15.99
N LEU A 300 9.21 14.76 15.83
CA LEU A 300 9.94 14.18 14.71
C LEU A 300 9.30 14.55 13.37
N TRP A 301 7.97 14.57 13.28
CA TRP A 301 7.27 15.06 12.09
C TRP A 301 7.49 16.55 11.83
N GLU A 302 7.39 17.39 12.87
CA GLU A 302 7.67 18.83 12.76
C GLU A 302 9.10 19.08 12.26
N LEU A 303 10.08 18.36 12.81
CA LEU A 303 11.49 18.46 12.43
C LEU A 303 11.78 17.95 11.01
N THR A 304 11.00 16.98 10.52
CA THR A 304 11.16 16.42 9.17
C THR A 304 10.27 17.10 8.12
N GLU A 305 9.68 18.25 8.46
CA GLU A 305 8.74 19.01 7.61
C GLU A 305 7.60 18.14 7.03
N ARG A 306 7.20 17.12 7.79
CA ARG A 306 6.08 16.25 7.44
C ARG A 306 4.77 16.86 7.97
N PRO A 307 3.64 16.69 7.26
CA PRO A 307 2.37 17.22 7.73
C PRO A 307 2.00 16.57 9.07
N PRO A 308 1.40 17.32 10.01
CA PRO A 308 1.00 16.78 11.31
C PRO A 308 0.00 15.64 11.12
N VAL A 309 0.28 14.48 11.73
CA VAL A 309 -0.63 13.34 11.68
C VAL A 309 -1.88 13.68 12.51
N PRO A 310 -3.09 13.57 11.93
CA PRO A 310 -4.32 13.79 12.69
C PRO A 310 -4.36 12.85 13.90
N ALA A 311 -4.77 13.38 15.06
CA ALA A 311 -5.05 12.55 16.22
C ALA A 311 -6.20 11.60 15.87
N HIS A 312 -5.89 10.31 15.67
CA HIS A 312 -6.89 9.30 15.40
C HIS A 312 -7.66 8.98 16.71
N PRO A 313 -8.99 8.85 16.65
CA PRO A 313 -9.76 8.39 17.81
C PRO A 313 -9.30 7.00 18.27
N ARG A 314 -9.41 6.72 19.58
CA ARG A 314 -9.00 5.43 20.18
C ARG A 314 -9.58 4.21 19.46
N TRP A 315 -10.86 4.27 19.09
CA TRP A 315 -11.51 3.17 18.36
C TRP A 315 -10.78 2.81 17.06
N MET A 316 -10.18 3.79 16.39
CA MET A 316 -9.50 3.57 15.11
C MET A 316 -8.22 2.77 15.33
N LYS A 317 -7.43 3.13 16.34
CA LYS A 317 -6.26 2.38 16.80
C LYS A 317 -6.65 0.97 17.24
N CYS A 318 -7.70 0.83 18.07
CA CYS A 318 -8.16 -0.49 18.50
C CYS A 318 -8.62 -1.37 17.33
N VAL A 319 -9.24 -0.81 16.30
CA VAL A 319 -9.58 -1.54 15.07
C VAL A 319 -8.33 -1.99 14.31
N GLU A 320 -7.32 -1.13 14.20
CA GLU A 320 -6.03 -1.47 13.57
C GLU A 320 -5.29 -2.58 14.32
N ASP A 321 -5.11 -2.43 15.64
CA ASP A 321 -4.43 -3.42 16.47
C ASP A 321 -5.18 -4.78 16.43
N THR A 322 -6.51 -4.76 16.48
CA THR A 322 -7.32 -5.98 16.32
C THR A 322 -7.14 -6.57 14.92
N GLY A 323 -7.06 -5.71 13.89
CA GLY A 323 -6.73 -6.05 12.51
C GLY A 323 -5.41 -6.80 12.39
N ASP A 324 -4.34 -6.27 12.99
CA ASP A 324 -3.00 -6.83 12.91
C ASP A 324 -2.89 -8.22 13.54
N PHE A 325 -3.60 -8.47 14.65
CA PHE A 325 -3.55 -9.76 15.33
C PHE A 325 -4.58 -10.76 14.79
N PHE A 326 -5.76 -10.31 14.37
CA PHE A 326 -6.89 -11.15 13.96
C PHE A 326 -7.28 -10.97 12.48
N GLU A 327 -6.34 -10.55 11.61
CA GLU A 327 -6.59 -10.25 10.18
C GLU A 327 -7.47 -11.32 9.49
N PRO A 328 -7.17 -12.64 9.55
CA PRO A 328 -8.02 -13.65 8.90
C PRO A 328 -9.49 -13.63 9.35
N THR A 329 -9.73 -13.48 10.66
CA THR A 329 -11.08 -13.41 11.24
C THR A 329 -11.81 -12.16 10.77
N LEU A 330 -11.16 -10.99 10.92
CA LEU A 330 -11.75 -9.72 10.55
C LEU A 330 -11.97 -9.61 9.05
N ALA A 331 -11.05 -10.14 8.23
CA ALA A 331 -11.23 -10.25 6.79
C ALA A 331 -12.44 -11.09 6.43
N ALA A 332 -12.67 -12.24 7.10
CA ALA A 332 -13.85 -13.07 6.86
C ALA A 332 -15.16 -12.36 7.24
N LEU A 333 -15.21 -11.71 8.39
CA LEU A 333 -16.38 -10.93 8.83
C LEU A 333 -16.64 -9.74 7.89
N PHE A 334 -15.58 -9.02 7.52
CA PHE A 334 -15.63 -7.91 6.59
C PHE A 334 -16.12 -8.37 5.21
N VAL A 335 -15.63 -9.50 4.71
CA VAL A 335 -16.06 -10.04 3.40
C VAL A 335 -17.53 -10.46 3.44
N ARG A 336 -18.02 -11.02 4.55
CA ARG A 336 -19.45 -11.35 4.71
C ARG A 336 -20.34 -10.11 4.68
N GLU A 337 -19.88 -8.97 5.22
CA GLU A 337 -20.64 -7.73 5.24
C GLU A 337 -20.50 -6.90 3.95
N ALA A 338 -19.26 -6.76 3.45
CA ALA A 338 -18.92 -5.87 2.35
C ALA A 338 -18.89 -6.55 0.97
N PHE A 339 -18.72 -7.89 0.92
CA PHE A 339 -18.54 -8.65 -0.32
C PHE A 339 -19.70 -9.62 -0.57
N SER A 340 -20.75 -9.12 -1.23
CA SER A 340 -21.83 -9.98 -1.70
C SER A 340 -21.32 -11.02 -2.72
N PRO A 341 -21.99 -12.18 -2.88
CA PRO A 341 -21.66 -13.14 -3.94
C PRO A 341 -21.62 -12.52 -5.34
N SER A 342 -22.49 -11.55 -5.60
CA SER A 342 -22.50 -10.78 -6.86
C SER A 342 -21.25 -9.92 -7.04
N THR A 343 -20.73 -9.32 -5.97
CA THR A 343 -19.48 -8.54 -6.01
C THR A 343 -18.27 -9.45 -6.25
N ARG A 344 -18.24 -10.64 -5.62
CA ARG A 344 -17.19 -11.65 -5.86
C ARG A 344 -17.19 -12.13 -7.32
N SER A 345 -18.36 -12.40 -7.89
CA SER A 345 -18.50 -12.77 -9.31
C SER A 345 -18.01 -11.66 -10.23
N ALA A 346 -18.46 -10.43 -10.01
CA ALA A 346 -18.05 -9.28 -10.82
C ALA A 346 -16.53 -9.03 -10.76
N ALA A 347 -15.90 -9.27 -9.60
CA ALA A 347 -14.44 -9.17 -9.45
C ALA A 347 -13.71 -10.24 -10.25
N MET A 348 -14.21 -11.47 -10.22
CA MET A 348 -13.64 -12.58 -10.98
C MET A 348 -13.78 -12.36 -12.49
N ASP A 349 -14.92 -11.82 -12.94
CA ASP A 349 -15.15 -11.49 -14.34
C ASP A 349 -14.20 -10.38 -14.82
N LEU A 350 -14.02 -9.33 -13.99
CA LEU A 350 -13.06 -8.27 -14.27
C LEU A 350 -11.64 -8.83 -14.36
N PHE A 351 -11.21 -9.62 -13.37
CA PHE A 351 -9.89 -10.22 -13.36
C PHE A 351 -9.66 -11.11 -14.58
N THR A 352 -10.64 -11.93 -14.95
CA THR A 352 -10.57 -12.79 -16.14
C THR A 352 -10.40 -11.95 -17.41
N ALA A 353 -11.15 -10.85 -17.53
CA ALA A 353 -11.01 -9.94 -18.67
C ALA A 353 -9.62 -9.28 -18.74
N ILE A 354 -9.04 -8.89 -17.59
CA ILE A 354 -7.69 -8.32 -17.50
C ILE A 354 -6.63 -9.37 -17.84
N LYS A 355 -6.74 -10.58 -17.28
CA LYS A 355 -5.85 -11.72 -17.56
C LYS A 355 -5.83 -12.05 -19.05
N ASP A 356 -7.00 -12.09 -19.69
CA ASP A 356 -7.14 -12.31 -21.13
C ASP A 356 -6.46 -11.20 -21.96
N ALA A 357 -6.59 -9.94 -21.52
CA ALA A 357 -5.94 -8.82 -22.18
C ALA A 357 -4.42 -8.94 -22.10
N LEU A 358 -3.88 -9.33 -20.94
CA LEU A 358 -2.45 -9.61 -20.75
C LEU A 358 -1.96 -10.69 -21.72
N ILE A 359 -2.61 -11.86 -21.72
CA ILE A 359 -2.25 -12.99 -22.58
C ILE A 359 -2.26 -12.57 -24.06
N THR A 360 -3.29 -11.81 -24.47
CA THR A 360 -3.39 -11.31 -25.84
C THR A 360 -2.23 -10.37 -26.19
N ARG A 361 -1.80 -9.53 -25.24
CA ARG A 361 -0.74 -8.55 -25.43
C ARG A 361 0.64 -9.21 -25.46
N LEU A 362 0.90 -10.16 -24.56
CA LEU A 362 2.13 -10.95 -24.50
C LEU A 362 2.47 -11.64 -25.83
N ARG A 363 1.47 -12.00 -26.66
CA ARG A 363 1.69 -12.56 -28.01
C ARG A 363 2.40 -11.61 -28.98
N ARG A 364 2.38 -10.31 -28.72
CA ARG A 364 2.85 -9.27 -29.66
C ARG A 364 3.96 -8.39 -29.08
N VAL A 365 4.48 -8.74 -27.89
CA VAL A 365 5.59 -7.99 -27.27
C VAL A 365 6.83 -8.14 -28.16
N PRO A 366 7.38 -7.03 -28.68
CA PRO A 366 8.40 -7.07 -29.72
C PRO A 366 9.78 -7.47 -29.20
N TRP A 367 10.10 -7.15 -27.95
CA TRP A 367 11.42 -7.41 -27.35
C TRP A 367 11.57 -8.83 -26.78
N MET A 368 10.47 -9.55 -26.57
CA MET A 368 10.51 -10.94 -26.14
C MET A 368 10.66 -11.87 -27.34
N ASP A 369 11.40 -12.97 -27.22
CA ASP A 369 11.39 -14.04 -28.21
C ASP A 369 10.13 -14.93 -28.07
N GLU A 370 9.89 -15.82 -29.04
CA GLU A 370 8.71 -16.70 -29.09
C GLU A 370 8.62 -17.63 -27.86
N GLU A 371 9.76 -18.17 -27.41
CA GLU A 371 9.81 -19.10 -26.28
C GLU A 371 9.50 -18.38 -24.98
N THR A 372 10.12 -17.21 -24.76
CA THR A 372 9.84 -16.36 -23.59
C THR A 372 8.39 -15.89 -23.55
N ARG A 373 7.83 -15.49 -24.70
CA ARG A 373 6.39 -15.14 -24.80
C ARG A 373 5.49 -16.30 -24.38
N LYS A 374 5.83 -17.53 -24.77
CA LYS A 374 5.07 -18.73 -24.40
C LYS A 374 5.17 -19.03 -22.91
N LYS A 375 6.38 -19.00 -22.34
CA LYS A 375 6.58 -19.17 -20.88
C LYS A 375 5.84 -18.12 -20.06
N ALA A 376 5.85 -16.86 -20.52
CA ALA A 376 5.12 -15.77 -19.87
C ALA A 376 3.59 -16.01 -19.89
N GLN A 377 3.05 -16.50 -21.02
CA GLN A 377 1.63 -16.87 -21.12
C GLN A 377 1.29 -18.05 -20.21
N ASP A 378 2.09 -19.12 -20.21
CA ASP A 378 1.87 -20.30 -19.37
C ASP A 378 1.87 -19.93 -17.88
N ARG A 379 2.80 -19.05 -17.47
CA ARG A 379 2.88 -18.53 -16.09
C ARG A 379 1.61 -17.77 -15.69
N VAL A 380 1.05 -16.95 -16.58
CA VAL A 380 -0.20 -16.20 -16.33
C VAL A 380 -1.41 -17.12 -16.30
N THR A 381 -1.46 -18.14 -17.17
CA THR A 381 -2.57 -19.11 -17.20
C THR A 381 -2.64 -19.96 -15.94
N GLN A 382 -1.50 -20.26 -15.31
CA GLN A 382 -1.40 -21.06 -14.09
C GLN A 382 -1.67 -20.27 -12.79
N LEU A 383 -1.89 -18.95 -12.87
CA LEU A 383 -2.15 -18.14 -11.67
C LEU A 383 -3.44 -18.56 -10.98
N GLN A 384 -3.32 -18.92 -9.70
CA GLN A 384 -4.45 -19.08 -8.80
C GLN A 384 -4.74 -17.75 -8.12
N VAL A 385 -5.97 -17.25 -8.28
CA VAL A 385 -6.39 -15.99 -7.66
C VAL A 385 -7.45 -16.25 -6.61
N LYS A 386 -7.21 -15.69 -5.42
CA LYS A 386 -8.19 -15.63 -4.33
C LYS A 386 -8.82 -14.23 -4.37
N MET A 387 -10.15 -14.19 -4.55
CA MET A 387 -10.92 -12.95 -4.56
C MET A 387 -11.68 -12.78 -3.25
N GLY A 388 -11.38 -11.69 -2.52
CA GLY A 388 -11.91 -11.43 -1.19
C GLY A 388 -10.99 -12.02 -0.10
N GLY A 389 -11.59 -12.59 0.94
CA GLY A 389 -10.88 -13.25 2.04
C GLY A 389 -10.76 -14.76 1.84
N PRO A 390 -9.98 -15.46 2.68
CA PRO A 390 -9.99 -16.92 2.72
C PRO A 390 -11.41 -17.43 2.97
N GLU A 391 -11.79 -18.56 2.34
CA GLU A 391 -13.03 -19.26 2.70
C GLU A 391 -12.93 -19.65 4.17
N TRP A 392 -13.77 -19.03 5.01
CA TRP A 392 -13.70 -19.15 6.45
C TRP A 392 -14.26 -20.50 6.89
N GLU A 393 -13.37 -21.37 7.38
CA GLU A 393 -13.76 -22.60 8.06
C GLU A 393 -13.67 -22.40 9.58
N PRO A 394 -14.82 -22.42 10.31
CA PRO A 394 -14.84 -22.23 11.77
C PRO A 394 -14.01 -23.27 12.56
N ALA A 395 -13.70 -24.42 11.95
CA ALA A 395 -12.82 -25.44 12.51
C ALA A 395 -11.34 -25.01 12.47
N LEU A 396 -10.89 -24.45 11.34
CA LEU A 396 -9.52 -23.96 11.16
C LEU A 396 -9.25 -22.72 12.03
N ALA A 397 -10.27 -21.88 12.25
CA ALA A 397 -10.18 -20.68 13.09
C ALA A 397 -9.84 -20.98 14.55
N ARG A 398 -10.47 -22.01 15.14
CA ARG A 398 -10.20 -22.43 16.53
C ARG A 398 -8.77 -22.95 16.69
N GLN A 399 -8.26 -23.66 15.69
CA GLN A 399 -6.87 -24.12 15.68
C GLN A 399 -5.89 -22.95 15.51
N LYS A 400 -6.23 -21.97 14.65
CA LYS A 400 -5.36 -20.84 14.27
C LYS A 400 -5.11 -19.80 15.37
N TYR A 401 -6.00 -19.72 16.36
CA TYR A 401 -5.87 -18.81 17.50
C TYR A 401 -5.79 -19.57 18.83
N SER A 402 -5.44 -20.86 18.82
CA SER A 402 -5.37 -21.68 20.04
C SER A 402 -4.28 -21.20 21.01
N ASP A 403 -3.23 -20.60 20.48
CA ASP A 403 -2.08 -19.98 21.14
C ASP A 403 -2.35 -18.54 21.65
N VAL A 404 -3.43 -17.90 21.19
CA VAL A 404 -3.84 -16.58 21.70
C VAL A 404 -4.57 -16.75 23.02
N HIS A 405 -3.96 -16.28 24.11
CA HIS A 405 -4.54 -16.25 25.44
C HIS A 405 -4.76 -14.80 25.85
N LEU A 406 -6.02 -14.38 25.90
CA LEU A 406 -6.37 -13.05 26.38
C LEU A 406 -6.23 -13.01 27.90
N GLY A 407 -5.43 -12.06 28.38
CA GLY A 407 -5.13 -11.88 29.79
C GLY A 407 -6.08 -10.88 30.48
N PRO A 408 -6.03 -10.78 31.83
CA PRO A 408 -6.77 -9.79 32.60
C PRO A 408 -6.46 -8.32 32.26
N SER A 409 -5.34 -8.04 31.58
CA SER A 409 -5.00 -6.70 31.11
C SER A 409 -4.88 -6.63 29.59
N PHE A 410 -5.12 -5.44 29.04
CA PHE A 410 -4.91 -5.18 27.61
C PHE A 410 -3.47 -5.49 27.18
N LEU A 411 -2.47 -5.11 27.98
CA LEU A 411 -1.05 -5.38 27.68
C LEU A 411 -0.76 -6.87 27.52
N GLN A 412 -1.29 -7.73 28.38
CA GLN A 412 -1.08 -9.18 28.27
C GLN A 412 -1.73 -9.75 27.01
N SER A 413 -2.93 -9.27 26.67
CA SER A 413 -3.61 -9.63 25.43
C SER A 413 -2.84 -9.16 24.20
N PHE A 414 -2.26 -7.96 24.26
CA PHE A 414 -1.40 -7.38 23.21
C PHE A 414 -0.12 -8.21 23.00
N LEU A 415 0.56 -8.59 24.08
CA LEU A 415 1.75 -9.45 24.04
C LEU A 415 1.44 -10.84 23.49
N SER A 416 0.31 -11.44 23.88
CA SER A 416 -0.15 -12.70 23.28
C SER A 416 -0.42 -12.54 21.79
N GLY A 417 -1.01 -11.42 21.37
CA GLY A 417 -1.21 -11.05 19.97
C GLY A 417 0.10 -10.98 19.18
N ILE A 418 1.13 -10.32 19.72
CA ILE A 418 2.47 -10.21 19.10
C ILE A 418 3.08 -11.59 18.88
N ARG A 419 3.18 -12.41 19.95
CA ARG A 419 3.76 -13.76 19.88
C ARG A 419 3.06 -14.60 18.82
N SER A 420 1.73 -14.54 18.82
CA SER A 420 0.90 -15.29 17.90
C SER A 420 0.98 -14.80 16.45
N ARG A 421 1.15 -13.47 16.23
CA ARG A 421 1.36 -12.88 14.91
C ARG A 421 2.71 -13.27 14.33
N GLN A 422 3.78 -13.21 15.10
CA GLN A 422 5.13 -13.61 14.66
C GLN A 422 5.14 -15.06 14.15
N ALA A 423 4.40 -15.96 14.79
CA ALA A 423 4.21 -17.34 14.32
C ALA A 423 3.42 -17.46 12.99
N ARG A 424 2.66 -16.43 12.58
CA ARG A 424 1.76 -16.44 11.41
C ARG A 424 2.27 -15.73 10.16
N ILE A 425 3.35 -14.93 10.22
CA ILE A 425 3.83 -14.14 9.07
C ILE A 425 4.47 -15.07 8.01
N VAL A 426 3.63 -15.69 7.18
CA VAL A 426 3.91 -16.17 5.82
C VAL A 426 2.61 -16.01 5.00
N HIS A 427 2.63 -15.07 4.05
CA HIS A 427 1.63 -14.71 3.02
C HIS A 427 0.30 -14.00 3.39
N SER A 428 0.10 -12.79 2.83
CA SER A 428 -1.17 -12.10 2.47
C SER A 428 -0.80 -10.90 1.54
N SER A 429 -1.61 -10.25 0.67
CA SER A 429 -3.02 -9.80 0.72
C SER A 429 -3.53 -9.29 -0.67
N LEU A 430 -4.85 -8.95 -0.81
CA LEU A 430 -5.45 -7.76 -1.51
C LEU A 430 -7.02 -7.82 -1.58
N GLN A 431 -7.71 -6.66 -1.60
CA GLN A 431 -9.19 -6.49 -1.75
C GLN A 431 -9.58 -5.45 -2.85
N PRO A 432 -10.72 -5.59 -3.58
CA PRO A 432 -11.20 -4.55 -4.52
C PRO A 432 -12.65 -4.04 -4.32
N PHE A 433 -12.93 -2.80 -4.78
CA PHE A 433 -14.25 -2.16 -4.93
C PHE A 433 -14.78 -2.26 -6.37
N LEU A 434 -16.09 -2.50 -6.57
CA LEU A 434 -16.73 -2.61 -7.91
C LEU A 434 -18.16 -2.04 -7.95
N HIS A 435 -18.42 -1.06 -8.83
CA HIS A 435 -19.74 -0.40 -8.98
C HIS A 435 -20.18 -0.13 -10.44
N HIS A 436 -19.40 0.57 -11.28
CA HIS A 436 -19.76 0.93 -12.67
C HIS A 436 -18.73 0.40 -13.67
N ARG A 437 -19.11 -0.27 -14.78
CA ARG A 437 -18.16 -0.96 -15.68
C ARG A 437 -16.94 -0.11 -16.08
N ALA A 438 -17.16 1.06 -16.67
CA ALA A 438 -16.06 1.99 -17.01
C ALA A 438 -15.15 2.32 -15.80
N VAL A 439 -15.74 2.53 -14.62
CA VAL A 439 -15.01 2.84 -13.38
C VAL A 439 -14.27 1.62 -12.85
N ASN A 440 -14.90 0.44 -12.91
CA ASN A 440 -14.32 -0.82 -12.46
C ASN A 440 -13.08 -1.16 -13.27
N PHE A 441 -13.15 -1.03 -14.60
CA PHE A 441 -12.00 -1.25 -15.45
C PHE A 441 -10.92 -0.17 -15.28
N GLY A 442 -11.30 1.11 -15.17
CA GLY A 442 -10.31 2.19 -15.01
C GLY A 442 -9.61 2.20 -13.65
N ALA A 443 -10.35 1.92 -12.57
CA ALA A 443 -9.81 1.86 -11.21
C ALA A 443 -9.30 0.45 -10.86
N ALA A 444 -10.18 -0.48 -10.48
CA ALA A 444 -9.77 -1.82 -10.04
C ALA A 444 -9.05 -2.62 -11.13
N GLY A 445 -9.47 -2.49 -12.39
CA GLY A 445 -8.85 -3.20 -13.52
C GLY A 445 -7.42 -2.76 -13.80
N SER A 446 -7.10 -1.47 -13.64
CA SER A 446 -5.72 -0.98 -13.77
C SER A 446 -4.84 -1.45 -12.60
N ILE A 447 -5.36 -1.47 -11.36
CA ILE A 447 -4.64 -2.04 -10.22
C ILE A 447 -4.36 -3.54 -10.45
N MET A 448 -5.38 -4.33 -10.81
CA MET A 448 -5.21 -5.76 -11.11
C MET A 448 -4.19 -6.00 -12.23
N ALA A 449 -4.23 -5.17 -13.29
CA ALA A 449 -3.29 -5.29 -14.40
C ALA A 449 -1.86 -4.97 -13.99
N ARG A 450 -1.66 -3.99 -13.10
CA ARG A 450 -0.36 -3.61 -12.55
C ARG A 450 0.25 -4.74 -11.72
N GLU A 451 -0.53 -5.33 -10.81
CA GLU A 451 -0.06 -6.48 -10.00
C GLU A 451 0.33 -7.69 -10.87
N LEU A 452 -0.39 -7.93 -11.97
CA LEU A 452 -0.02 -8.97 -12.93
C LEU A 452 1.28 -8.66 -13.69
N LEU A 453 1.59 -7.39 -13.93
CA LEU A 453 2.82 -6.99 -14.63
C LEU A 453 4.06 -7.13 -13.73
N HIS A 454 3.93 -6.93 -12.42
CA HIS A 454 5.02 -7.14 -11.46
C HIS A 454 5.59 -8.56 -11.48
N ILE A 455 4.81 -9.56 -11.92
CA ILE A 455 5.28 -10.95 -12.14
C ILE A 455 6.47 -10.99 -13.13
N PHE A 456 6.57 -10.02 -14.02
CA PHE A 456 7.55 -9.94 -15.10
C PHE A 456 8.66 -8.93 -14.85
N ASP A 457 8.74 -8.27 -13.69
CA ASP A 457 9.77 -7.27 -13.40
C ASP A 457 11.18 -7.84 -13.56
N GLN A 458 11.39 -9.11 -13.20
CA GLN A 458 12.66 -9.80 -13.40
C GLN A 458 13.08 -9.85 -14.87
N LEU A 459 12.16 -9.91 -15.84
CA LEU A 459 12.47 -9.92 -17.28
C LEU A 459 12.91 -8.54 -17.79
N LEU A 460 12.51 -7.47 -17.08
CA LEU A 460 12.87 -6.09 -17.42
C LEU A 460 14.25 -5.68 -16.89
N LEU A 461 14.82 -6.46 -15.95
CA LEU A 461 16.13 -6.22 -15.39
C LEU A 461 17.25 -6.70 -16.33
N PRO A 462 18.44 -6.08 -16.28
CA PRO A 462 19.60 -6.54 -17.06
C PRO A 462 19.90 -8.03 -16.82
N GLY A 463 20.02 -8.81 -17.90
CA GLY A 463 20.26 -10.25 -17.82
C GLY A 463 19.02 -11.10 -17.46
N GLY A 464 17.87 -10.47 -17.22
CA GLY A 464 16.62 -11.14 -16.88
C GLY A 464 16.01 -12.00 -17.99
N CYS A 465 16.34 -11.67 -19.24
CA CYS A 465 15.99 -12.47 -20.41
C CYS A 465 17.16 -12.51 -21.42
N PRO A 466 18.07 -13.49 -21.32
CA PRO A 466 19.25 -13.59 -22.20
C PRO A 466 18.92 -13.85 -23.67
N ALA A 467 17.76 -14.46 -23.94
CA ALA A 467 17.29 -14.79 -25.29
C ALA A 467 16.41 -13.70 -25.92
N CYS A 468 16.05 -12.67 -25.15
CA CYS A 468 15.25 -11.54 -25.61
C CYS A 468 16.12 -10.54 -26.40
N ASP A 469 15.46 -9.67 -27.17
CA ASP A 469 16.09 -8.51 -27.79
C ASP A 469 16.35 -7.44 -26.71
N THR A 470 17.53 -7.52 -26.10
CA THR A 470 17.97 -6.59 -25.06
C THR A 470 18.06 -5.16 -25.56
N HIS A 471 18.42 -4.95 -26.83
CA HIS A 471 18.52 -3.63 -27.42
C HIS A 471 17.14 -2.99 -27.58
N ALA A 472 16.14 -3.74 -28.03
CA ALA A 472 14.75 -3.27 -28.10
C ALA A 472 14.18 -2.97 -26.70
N LEU A 473 14.47 -3.82 -25.71
CA LEU A 473 14.04 -3.62 -24.32
C LEU A 473 14.68 -2.36 -23.70
N GLU A 474 16.00 -2.20 -23.80
CA GLU A 474 16.73 -1.02 -23.32
C GLU A 474 16.22 0.25 -24.01
N GLY A 475 15.99 0.20 -25.33
CA GLY A 475 15.41 1.30 -26.08
C GLY A 475 14.01 1.70 -25.59
N ALA A 476 13.16 0.72 -25.26
CA ALA A 476 11.82 0.96 -24.73
C ALA A 476 11.85 1.56 -23.31
N LEU A 477 12.76 1.10 -22.45
CA LEU A 477 12.96 1.64 -21.10
C LEU A 477 13.53 3.06 -21.14
N LEU A 478 14.51 3.34 -22.01
CA LEU A 478 15.06 4.68 -22.22
C LEU A 478 14.01 5.65 -22.77
N CYS A 479 13.13 5.18 -23.67
CA CYS A 479 11.99 5.97 -24.12
C CYS A 479 11.12 6.37 -22.92
N LEU A 480 10.80 5.41 -22.05
CA LEU A 480 9.97 5.63 -20.87
C LEU A 480 10.59 6.64 -19.89
N GLU A 481 11.89 6.51 -19.59
CA GLU A 481 12.60 7.46 -18.75
C GLU A 481 12.55 8.89 -19.31
N ARG A 482 12.86 9.05 -20.61
CA ARG A 482 12.79 10.36 -21.30
C ARG A 482 11.38 10.93 -21.32
N HIS A 483 10.38 10.07 -21.53
CA HIS A 483 8.97 10.45 -21.54
C HIS A 483 8.53 11.02 -20.19
N TYR A 484 8.92 10.37 -19.08
CA TYR A 484 8.59 10.87 -17.74
C TYR A 484 9.40 12.11 -17.35
N ALA A 485 10.67 12.20 -17.78
CA ALA A 485 11.51 13.37 -17.55
C ALA A 485 11.01 14.65 -18.27
N ALA A 486 10.19 14.51 -19.31
CA ALA A 486 9.64 15.63 -20.05
C ALA A 486 8.48 16.37 -19.33
N PHE A 487 7.92 15.81 -18.25
CA PHE A 487 6.83 16.43 -17.51
C PHE A 487 7.36 17.47 -16.51
N PRO A 488 6.73 18.66 -16.40
CA PRO A 488 7.13 19.66 -15.43
C PRO A 488 6.78 19.19 -14.01
N LEU A 489 7.79 19.13 -13.13
CA LEU A 489 7.61 18.90 -11.70
C LEU A 489 7.78 20.22 -10.95
N TYR A 490 6.69 20.74 -10.38
CA TYR A 490 6.74 21.91 -9.52
C TYR A 490 7.08 21.48 -8.09
N GLY A 491 8.19 21.99 -7.54
CA GLY A 491 8.57 21.81 -6.13
C GLY A 491 9.49 20.62 -5.81
N VAL A 492 10.05 19.92 -6.81
CA VAL A 492 11.01 18.83 -6.60
C VAL A 492 12.35 19.20 -7.26
N THR A 493 13.43 19.24 -6.47
CA THR A 493 14.76 19.71 -6.92
C THR A 493 15.57 18.66 -7.69
N SER A 494 15.17 17.39 -7.68
CA SER A 494 15.72 16.35 -8.57
C SER A 494 14.78 15.14 -8.65
N PHE A 495 14.36 14.75 -9.86
CA PHE A 495 13.62 13.51 -10.11
C PHE A 495 14.60 12.45 -10.62
N ASN A 496 14.94 11.47 -9.77
CA ASN A 496 15.77 10.34 -10.18
C ASN A 496 14.88 9.27 -10.83
N SER A 497 14.68 9.38 -12.16
CA SER A 497 13.80 8.51 -12.95
C SER A 497 14.22 7.05 -12.93
N SER A 498 15.51 6.75 -12.79
CA SER A 498 16.07 5.43 -13.01
C SER A 498 15.72 4.40 -11.94
N HIS A 499 15.48 4.84 -10.69
CA HIS A 499 15.01 3.94 -9.63
C HIS A 499 13.50 3.62 -9.72
N ARG A 500 12.74 4.34 -10.56
CA ARG A 500 11.27 4.26 -10.64
C ARG A 500 10.76 3.72 -11.99
N VAL A 501 11.68 3.30 -12.86
CA VAL A 501 11.36 2.91 -14.25
C VAL A 501 10.45 1.68 -14.32
N LEU A 502 10.63 0.70 -13.44
CA LEU A 502 9.80 -0.51 -13.37
C LEU A 502 8.37 -0.18 -12.95
N GLU A 503 8.22 0.70 -11.97
CA GLU A 503 6.91 1.19 -11.50
C GLU A 503 6.16 1.96 -12.59
N ASN A 504 6.88 2.80 -13.34
CA ASN A 504 6.31 3.53 -14.47
C ASN A 504 5.92 2.59 -15.62
N ALA A 505 6.72 1.55 -15.86
CA ALA A 505 6.45 0.53 -16.86
C ALA A 505 5.19 -0.27 -16.51
N ALA A 506 5.03 -0.63 -15.24
CA ALA A 506 3.84 -1.30 -14.72
C ALA A 506 2.60 -0.42 -14.85
N ASP A 507 2.64 0.86 -14.43
CA ASP A 507 1.51 1.80 -14.54
C ASP A 507 1.05 2.00 -16.00
N MET A 508 2.01 2.22 -16.93
CA MET A 508 1.69 2.37 -18.36
C MET A 508 1.11 1.10 -18.97
N GLY A 509 1.71 -0.05 -18.67
CA GLY A 509 1.25 -1.35 -19.14
C GLY A 509 -0.17 -1.64 -18.64
N ALA A 510 -0.40 -1.39 -17.37
CA ALA A 510 -1.64 -1.67 -16.66
C ALA A 510 -2.82 -0.90 -17.22
N LEU A 511 -2.67 0.41 -17.42
CA LEU A 511 -3.76 1.23 -17.98
C LEU A 511 -4.13 0.81 -19.41
N ALA A 512 -3.14 0.49 -20.24
CA ALA A 512 -3.37 0.02 -21.60
C ALA A 512 -4.07 -1.34 -21.63
N MET A 513 -3.70 -2.27 -20.73
CA MET A 513 -4.36 -3.57 -20.59
C MET A 513 -5.79 -3.44 -20.08
N ALA A 514 -6.01 -2.61 -19.06
CA ALA A 514 -7.34 -2.33 -18.53
C ALA A 514 -8.26 -1.74 -19.60
N LEU A 515 -7.75 -0.82 -20.42
CA LEU A 515 -8.49 -0.23 -21.54
C LEU A 515 -8.79 -1.28 -22.62
N GLN A 516 -7.84 -2.16 -22.94
CA GLN A 516 -8.05 -3.25 -23.89
C GLN A 516 -9.15 -4.21 -23.40
N ALA A 517 -9.11 -4.61 -22.13
CA ALA A 517 -10.10 -5.48 -21.53
C ALA A 517 -11.49 -4.83 -21.53
N TYR A 518 -11.56 -3.54 -21.18
CA TYR A 518 -12.79 -2.75 -21.24
C TYR A 518 -13.38 -2.66 -22.65
N ASN A 519 -12.55 -2.33 -23.66
CA ASN A 519 -13.00 -2.27 -25.05
C ASN A 519 -13.51 -3.62 -25.55
N LYS A 520 -12.83 -4.72 -25.19
CA LYS A 520 -13.30 -6.09 -25.48
C LYS A 520 -14.65 -6.35 -24.84
N MET A 521 -14.84 -5.96 -23.57
CA MET A 521 -16.11 -6.11 -22.85
C MET A 521 -17.27 -5.37 -23.55
N LEU A 522 -17.04 -4.17 -24.07
CA LEU A 522 -18.05 -3.40 -24.81
C LEU A 522 -18.55 -4.07 -26.09
N LEU A 523 -17.77 -5.00 -26.68
CA LEU A 523 -18.21 -5.78 -27.84
C LEU A 523 -19.28 -6.80 -27.48
N TRP A 524 -19.22 -7.36 -26.26
CA TRP A 524 -20.09 -8.44 -25.80
C TRP A 524 -21.32 -7.93 -25.04
N HIS A 525 -21.27 -6.71 -24.48
CA HIS A 525 -22.36 -6.13 -23.71
C HIS A 525 -22.81 -4.81 -24.33
N ARG A 526 -23.97 -4.83 -25.01
CA ARG A 526 -24.57 -3.62 -25.60
C ARG A 526 -25.29 -2.80 -24.53
N GLY A 527 -25.03 -1.50 -24.51
CA GLY A 527 -25.64 -0.55 -23.59
C GLY A 527 -24.77 -0.31 -22.36
N GLU A 528 -24.03 0.81 -22.37
CA GLU A 528 -23.46 1.35 -21.15
C GLU A 528 -24.36 2.40 -20.54
N THR A 529 -24.18 2.57 -19.24
CA THR A 529 -24.81 3.66 -18.52
C THR A 529 -23.91 4.88 -18.51
N THR A 530 -24.49 6.08 -18.57
CA THR A 530 -23.78 7.33 -18.26
C THR A 530 -24.05 7.71 -16.81
N LEU A 531 -23.11 8.44 -16.19
CA LEU A 531 -23.42 9.13 -14.94
C LEU A 531 -24.18 10.42 -15.29
N PRO A 532 -25.44 10.57 -14.83
CA PRO A 532 -26.26 11.74 -15.15
C PRO A 532 -25.56 13.03 -14.70
N ASN A 533 -25.72 14.11 -15.45
CA ASN A 533 -25.23 15.48 -15.12
C ASN A 533 -23.70 15.66 -15.01
N LEU A 534 -22.89 14.62 -15.23
CA LEU A 534 -21.42 14.74 -15.28
C LEU A 534 -20.90 15.17 -16.65
N GLY A 535 -21.69 14.97 -17.71
CA GLY A 535 -21.32 15.32 -19.08
C GLY A 535 -20.18 14.49 -19.69
N LEU A 536 -19.80 13.37 -19.07
CA LEU A 536 -18.74 12.48 -19.55
C LEU A 536 -19.30 11.24 -20.24
N THR A 537 -18.69 10.87 -21.36
CA THR A 537 -18.88 9.56 -21.99
C THR A 537 -18.30 8.45 -21.12
N PRO A 538 -18.74 7.20 -21.26
CA PRO A 538 -18.16 6.10 -20.50
C PRO A 538 -16.65 5.93 -20.70
N GLN A 539 -16.12 6.19 -21.90
CA GLN A 539 -14.67 6.16 -22.14
C GLN A 539 -13.94 7.28 -21.41
N GLN A 540 -14.51 8.49 -21.36
CA GLN A 540 -13.95 9.57 -20.54
C GLN A 540 -14.04 9.25 -19.04
N LEU A 541 -15.11 8.57 -18.62
CA LEU A 541 -15.31 8.11 -17.26
C LEU A 541 -14.27 7.06 -16.85
N PHE A 542 -13.90 6.14 -17.75
CA PHE A 542 -12.81 5.20 -17.54
C PHE A 542 -11.50 5.92 -17.19
N PHE A 543 -11.06 6.88 -18.02
CA PHE A 543 -9.80 7.60 -17.76
C PHE A 543 -9.87 8.46 -16.50
N ARG A 544 -11.02 9.10 -16.24
CA ARG A 544 -11.22 9.85 -15.01
C ARG A 544 -11.14 8.93 -13.79
N SER A 545 -11.76 7.76 -13.82
CA SER A 545 -11.71 6.82 -12.69
C SER A 545 -10.31 6.32 -12.39
N TYR A 546 -9.49 6.09 -13.42
CA TYR A 546 -8.07 5.80 -13.26
C TYR A 546 -7.32 6.93 -12.54
N ALA A 547 -7.51 8.17 -12.98
CA ALA A 547 -6.86 9.32 -12.35
C ALA A 547 -7.33 9.54 -10.90
N GLN A 548 -8.58 9.20 -10.58
CA GLN A 548 -9.14 9.30 -9.23
C GLN A 548 -8.47 8.37 -8.23
N VAL A 549 -8.06 7.16 -8.66
CA VAL A 549 -7.28 6.24 -7.82
C VAL A 549 -5.97 6.90 -7.38
N MET A 550 -5.36 7.70 -8.25
CA MET A 550 -4.08 8.35 -8.00
C MET A 550 -4.23 9.73 -7.34
N CYS A 551 -5.43 10.17 -6.96
CA CYS A 551 -5.60 11.47 -6.29
C CYS A 551 -4.99 11.43 -4.88
N SER A 552 -3.81 12.04 -4.73
CA SER A 552 -3.21 12.37 -3.43
C SER A 552 -2.54 13.74 -3.49
N LYS A 553 -2.38 14.42 -2.34
CA LYS A 553 -1.50 15.60 -2.29
C LYS A 553 -0.05 15.17 -2.50
N LEU A 554 0.78 16.05 -3.05
CA LEU A 554 2.24 15.89 -2.96
C LEU A 554 2.60 15.93 -1.48
N SER A 555 2.82 14.77 -0.87
CA SER A 555 3.60 14.68 0.37
C SER A 555 5.04 15.06 0.04
N THR A 556 5.73 15.72 0.96
CA THR A 556 7.19 15.76 0.92
C THR A 556 7.68 14.33 0.73
N GLN A 557 8.36 14.11 -0.40
CA GLN A 557 8.67 12.81 -0.97
C GLN A 557 9.46 12.00 0.07
N ASP A 558 8.94 10.84 0.48
CA ASP A 558 9.76 9.91 1.23
C ASP A 558 10.91 9.45 0.33
N SER A 559 12.14 9.58 0.83
CA SER A 559 13.35 9.19 0.10
C SER A 559 13.36 7.72 -0.30
N GLN A 560 12.53 6.88 0.36
CA GLN A 560 12.36 5.45 0.09
C GLN A 560 11.19 5.11 -0.86
N ASP A 561 10.36 6.07 -1.27
CA ASP A 561 9.24 5.77 -2.18
C ASP A 561 9.75 5.45 -3.59
N THR A 562 9.46 4.22 -4.03
CA THR A 562 9.83 3.70 -5.36
C THR A 562 8.87 4.18 -6.46
N HIS A 563 7.70 4.73 -6.11
CA HIS A 563 6.68 5.16 -7.07
C HIS A 563 6.89 6.59 -7.54
N SER A 564 6.55 6.90 -8.79
CA SER A 564 6.54 8.30 -9.26
C SER A 564 5.51 9.15 -8.50
N PRO A 565 5.69 10.49 -8.43
CA PRO A 565 4.68 11.38 -7.88
C PRO A 565 3.29 11.14 -8.51
N PRO A 566 2.20 11.35 -7.75
CA PRO A 566 0.83 11.08 -8.21
C PRO A 566 0.46 11.74 -9.54
N THR A 567 0.95 12.96 -9.77
CA THR A 567 0.77 13.70 -11.03
C THR A 567 1.38 12.95 -12.22
N LEU A 568 2.60 12.44 -12.08
CA LEU A 568 3.29 11.67 -13.14
C LEU A 568 2.66 10.29 -13.34
N ARG A 569 2.17 9.65 -12.27
CA ARG A 569 1.42 8.39 -12.37
C ARG A 569 0.12 8.55 -13.15
N VAL A 570 -0.46 9.76 -13.20
CA VAL A 570 -1.60 10.07 -14.06
C VAL A 570 -1.16 10.48 -15.47
N HIS A 571 -0.27 11.46 -15.59
CA HIS A 571 0.07 12.05 -16.89
C HIS A 571 0.90 11.11 -17.80
N GLY A 572 1.85 10.38 -17.23
CA GLY A 572 2.73 9.47 -17.97
C GLY A 572 1.95 8.40 -18.74
N PRO A 573 1.10 7.60 -18.09
CA PRO A 573 0.27 6.59 -18.75
C PRO A 573 -0.77 7.17 -19.70
N LEU A 574 -1.45 8.28 -19.35
CA LEU A 574 -2.49 8.86 -20.20
C LEU A 574 -1.93 9.44 -21.51
N SER A 575 -0.80 10.14 -21.44
CA SER A 575 -0.13 10.70 -22.63
C SER A 575 0.32 9.61 -23.62
N ASN A 576 0.64 8.41 -23.11
CA ASN A 576 1.06 7.27 -23.91
C ASN A 576 -0.11 6.48 -24.53
N ILE A 577 -1.37 6.79 -24.19
CA ILE A 577 -2.56 6.10 -24.72
C ILE A 577 -3.28 6.97 -25.78
N PRO A 578 -3.21 6.61 -27.08
CA PRO A 578 -3.89 7.36 -28.14
C PRO A 578 -5.39 7.56 -27.92
N ALA A 579 -6.05 6.58 -27.31
CA ALA A 579 -7.48 6.66 -27.05
C ALA A 579 -7.85 7.80 -26.10
N PHE A 580 -7.02 8.11 -25.09
CA PHE A 580 -7.24 9.22 -24.18
C PHE A 580 -7.33 10.53 -24.96
N ALA A 581 -6.30 10.83 -25.76
CA ALA A 581 -6.25 12.04 -26.57
C ALA A 581 -7.42 12.14 -27.56
N ARG A 582 -7.89 11.02 -28.11
CA ARG A 582 -9.09 11.00 -28.98
C ARG A 582 -10.37 11.33 -28.21
N HIS A 583 -10.59 10.74 -27.04
CA HIS A 583 -11.82 10.93 -26.27
C HIS A 583 -11.90 12.31 -25.58
N PHE A 584 -10.77 12.94 -25.28
CA PHE A 584 -10.69 14.29 -24.74
C PHE A 584 -10.35 15.37 -25.80
N HIS A 585 -10.23 14.98 -27.07
CA HIS A 585 -9.93 15.87 -28.20
C HIS A 585 -8.65 16.69 -28.00
N CYS A 586 -7.60 16.06 -27.47
CA CYS A 586 -6.33 16.73 -27.22
C CYS A 586 -5.56 17.00 -28.52
N PRO A 587 -5.09 18.24 -28.77
CA PRO A 587 -4.36 18.57 -29.99
C PRO A 587 -3.01 17.86 -30.03
N ARG A 588 -2.52 17.53 -31.23
CA ARG A 588 -1.22 16.88 -31.41
C ARG A 588 -0.11 17.80 -30.90
N GLY A 589 0.82 17.25 -30.12
CA GLY A 589 1.90 18.02 -29.48
C GLY A 589 1.52 18.64 -28.14
N ALA A 590 0.28 18.47 -27.67
CA ALA A 590 -0.07 18.79 -26.28
C ALA A 590 0.66 17.86 -25.30
N LEU A 591 0.80 18.29 -24.05
CA LEU A 591 1.44 17.52 -22.98
C LEU A 591 0.89 16.09 -22.87
N LEU A 592 -0.44 15.93 -22.98
CA LEU A 592 -1.11 14.63 -22.94
C LEU A 592 -1.45 14.04 -24.32
N ASN A 593 -0.85 14.56 -25.39
CA ASN A 593 -0.88 13.98 -26.72
C ASN A 593 0.44 14.24 -27.47
N PRO A 594 1.56 13.70 -26.97
CA PRO A 594 2.87 13.88 -27.58
C PRO A 594 2.93 13.23 -28.97
N SER A 595 3.85 13.72 -29.80
CA SER A 595 4.07 13.20 -31.16
C SER A 595 4.71 11.82 -31.19
N GLU A 596 5.47 11.47 -30.16
CA GLU A 596 6.12 10.18 -29.97
C GLU A 596 5.56 9.48 -28.74
N ARG A 597 5.54 8.15 -28.77
CA ARG A 597 4.98 7.30 -27.70
C ARG A 597 5.85 6.08 -27.49
N CYS A 598 5.94 5.63 -26.25
CA CYS A 598 6.75 4.49 -25.86
C CYS A 598 5.93 3.20 -25.91
N GLN A 599 6.50 2.14 -26.48
CA GLN A 599 5.88 0.82 -26.52
C GLN A 599 6.79 -0.19 -25.84
N LEU A 600 6.38 -0.64 -24.64
CA LEU A 600 7.08 -1.66 -23.87
C LEU A 600 6.27 -2.97 -23.83
N TRP A 601 5.04 -2.87 -23.34
CA TRP A 601 4.11 -4.00 -23.19
C TRP A 601 3.23 -4.23 -24.40
#